data_AF-A0A0J1FXY0-F1
#
_entry.id   AF-A0A0J1FXY0-F1
#
_cell.length_a   1.000
_cell.length_b   1.000
_cell.length_c   1.000
_cell.angle_alpha   90.00
_cell.angle_beta   90.00
_cell.angle_gamma   90.00
#
_symmetry.space_group_name_H-M   'P 1'
#
loop_
_entity.id
_entity.type
_entity.pdbx_description
1 polymer ?
#
loop_
_entity_poly.entity_id
_entity_poly.type
_entity_poly.pdbx_seq_one_letter_code
_entity_poly.pdbx_strand_id
1 'polypeptide(L)'
;MGKILIVTIALQAKSPLPLNVWHKLIALPAGSRPAHTFYGNYDNGTYNTTIKVEANGDVLVLSGKAIAANEWLVGSIIIAC
;
A
#
# COMPACT_ATOMS: atom_id res chain seq x y z
N MET A 1 -11.73 -20.68 -9.29
CA MET A 1 -12.33 -19.33 -9.40
C MET A 1 -11.35 -18.36 -8.78
N GLY A 2 -10.83 -17.42 -9.55
CA GLY A 2 -10.00 -16.33 -8.99
C GLY A 2 -10.87 -15.38 -8.18
N LYS A 3 -10.33 -14.82 -7.10
CA LYS A 3 -10.96 -13.79 -6.28
C LYS A 3 -10.27 -12.46 -6.59
N ILE A 4 -11.03 -11.39 -6.78
CA ILE A 4 -10.45 -10.04 -6.89
C ILE A 4 -10.65 -9.36 -5.54
N LEU A 5 -9.55 -8.92 -4.92
CA LEU A 5 -9.57 -8.11 -3.71
C LEU A 5 -9.21 -6.67 -4.06
N ILE A 6 -10.12 -5.74 -3.78
CA ILE A 6 -9.84 -4.31 -3.87
C ILE A 6 -9.45 -3.83 -2.48
N VAL A 7 -8.22 -3.33 -2.31
CA VAL A 7 -7.74 -2.76 -1.05
C VAL A 7 -7.67 -1.26 -1.23
N THR A 8 -8.62 -0.55 -0.61
CA THR A 8 -8.56 0.91 -0.47
C THR A 8 -7.77 1.25 0.79
N ILE A 9 -6.76 2.07 0.63
CA ILE A 9 -5.89 2.57 1.69
C ILE A 9 -6.25 4.04 1.89
N ALA A 10 -6.53 4.43 3.12
CA ALA A 10 -6.58 5.82 3.55
C ALA A 10 -5.77 5.92 4.84
N LEU A 11 -4.51 6.31 4.70
CA LEU A 11 -3.57 6.43 5.81
C LEU A 11 -3.28 7.90 6.09
N GLN A 12 -3.48 8.34 7.32
CA GLN A 12 -2.88 9.58 7.80
C GLN A 12 -1.53 9.29 8.44
N ALA A 13 -0.47 9.93 7.96
CA ALA A 13 0.85 9.81 8.55
C ALA A 13 0.88 10.48 9.94
N LYS A 14 1.01 9.71 11.03
CA LYS A 14 1.14 10.29 12.39
C LYS A 14 2.48 11.01 12.59
N SER A 15 3.52 10.56 11.89
CA SER A 15 4.85 11.14 11.85
C SER A 15 5.33 11.16 10.40
N PRO A 16 6.33 11.99 10.05
CA PRO A 16 6.83 12.04 8.68
C PRO A 16 7.28 10.66 8.22
N LEU A 17 6.86 10.26 7.02
CA LEU A 17 7.34 9.02 6.40
C LEU A 17 8.53 9.37 5.49
N PRO A 18 9.74 8.88 5.82
CA PRO A 18 10.92 9.15 5.01
C PRO A 18 10.78 8.58 3.60
N LEU A 19 11.36 9.32 2.66
CA LEU A 19 11.51 8.95 1.26
C LEU A 19 12.26 7.62 1.12
N ASN A 20 11.86 6.80 0.13
CA ASN A 20 12.57 5.57 -0.25
C ASN A 20 12.69 4.51 0.86
N VAL A 21 11.80 4.54 1.85
CA VAL A 21 11.68 3.51 2.88
C VAL A 21 10.33 2.82 2.74
N TRP A 22 10.32 1.48 2.84
CA TRP A 22 9.08 0.71 2.89
C TRP A 22 8.42 0.86 4.26
N HIS A 23 7.18 1.31 4.28
CA HIS A 23 6.37 1.45 5.47
C HIS A 23 5.23 0.44 5.44
N LYS A 24 5.12 -0.39 6.47
CA LYS A 24 3.99 -1.32 6.63
C LYS A 24 2.74 -0.53 7.01
N LEU A 25 1.66 -0.73 6.26
CA LEU A 25 0.37 -0.07 6.46
C LEU A 25 -0.57 -0.95 7.27
N ILE A 26 -0.82 -2.15 6.75
CA ILE A 26 -1.76 -3.11 7.32
C ILE A 26 -1.26 -4.54 7.07
N ALA A 27 -1.88 -5.50 7.74
CA ALA A 27 -1.74 -6.92 7.42
C ALA A 27 -3.12 -7.47 7.02
N LEU A 28 -3.20 -8.12 5.86
CA LEU A 28 -4.41 -8.75 5.38
C LEU A 28 -4.75 -10.00 6.22
N PRO A 29 -6.05 -10.23 6.51
CA PRO A 29 -6.48 -11.43 7.20
C PRO A 29 -6.17 -12.67 6.36
N ALA A 30 -5.97 -13.83 7.02
CA ALA A 30 -5.47 -15.06 6.37
C ALA A 30 -6.26 -15.47 5.12
N GLY A 31 -7.59 -15.31 5.12
CA GLY A 31 -8.45 -15.66 3.98
C GLY A 31 -8.40 -14.71 2.77
N SER A 32 -7.72 -13.57 2.90
CA SER A 32 -7.61 -12.52 1.88
C SER A 32 -6.15 -12.31 1.41
N ARG A 33 -5.22 -13.15 1.87
CA ARG A 33 -3.82 -13.04 1.49
C ARG A 33 -3.62 -13.48 0.04
N PRO A 34 -2.83 -12.75 -0.75
CA PRO A 34 -2.51 -13.17 -2.11
C PRO A 34 -1.60 -14.41 -2.09
N ALA A 35 -1.66 -15.22 -3.14
CA ALA A 35 -0.76 -16.36 -3.32
C ALA A 35 0.70 -15.94 -3.63
N HIS A 36 0.88 -14.74 -4.20
CA HIS A 36 2.18 -14.21 -4.62
C HIS A 36 2.34 -12.75 -4.18
N THR A 37 3.57 -12.24 -4.22
CA THR A 37 3.81 -10.81 -3.99
C THR A 37 3.34 -10.00 -5.18
N PHE A 38 2.58 -8.94 -4.93
CA PHE A 38 2.07 -8.02 -5.93
C PHE A 38 2.65 -6.62 -5.75
N TYR A 39 2.86 -5.93 -6.86
CA TYR A 39 3.27 -4.53 -6.90
C TYR A 39 2.24 -3.72 -7.66
N GLY A 40 1.82 -2.60 -7.08
CA GLY A 40 0.98 -1.60 -7.72
C GLY A 40 1.63 -0.24 -7.60
N ASN A 41 1.41 0.62 -8.59
CA ASN A 41 1.78 2.02 -8.49
C ASN A 41 0.52 2.85 -8.26
N TYR A 42 0.62 3.81 -7.37
CA TYR A 42 -0.39 4.83 -7.13
C TYR A 42 0.25 6.19 -7.43
N ASP A 43 -0.37 6.92 -8.34
CA ASP A 43 -0.01 8.31 -8.64
C ASP A 43 -1.26 9.17 -8.45
N ASN A 44 -1.11 10.25 -7.68
CA ASN A 44 -2.13 11.26 -7.42
C ASN A 44 -1.60 12.67 -7.76
N GLY A 45 -0.58 12.76 -8.61
CA GLY A 45 0.05 14.02 -9.01
C GLY A 45 0.91 14.68 -7.93
N THR A 46 0.64 14.43 -6.64
CA THR A 46 1.46 14.91 -5.51
C THR A 46 2.52 13.89 -5.09
N TYR A 47 2.18 12.60 -5.18
CA TYR A 47 3.04 11.50 -4.77
C TYR A 47 3.01 10.42 -5.84
N ASN A 48 4.20 9.96 -6.21
CA ASN A 48 4.37 8.67 -6.86
C ASN A 48 4.70 7.66 -5.75
N THR A 49 3.78 6.73 -5.49
CA THR A 49 3.97 5.69 -4.49
C THR A 49 3.86 4.32 -5.11
N THR A 50 4.73 3.41 -4.67
CA THR A 50 4.64 1.99 -4.97
C THR A 50 4.05 1.29 -3.77
N ILE A 51 3.06 0.45 -4.01
CA ILE A 51 2.44 -0.40 -3.00
C ILE A 51 2.89 -1.83 -3.29
N LYS A 52 3.35 -2.52 -2.25
CA LYS A 52 3.76 -3.92 -2.29
C LYS A 52 2.86 -4.70 -1.37
N VAL A 53 2.23 -5.77 -1.87
CA VAL A 53 1.49 -6.72 -1.04
C VAL A 53 2.22 -8.04 -1.06
N GLU A 54 2.73 -8.46 0.08
CA GLU A 54 3.47 -9.71 0.22
C GLU A 54 2.51 -10.90 0.40
N ALA A 55 2.96 -12.11 0.05
CA ALA A 55 2.16 -13.34 0.20
C ALA A 55 1.80 -13.65 1.68
N ASN A 56 2.53 -13.10 2.64
CA ASN A 56 2.19 -13.15 4.07
C ASN A 56 1.00 -12.24 4.44
N GLY A 57 0.52 -11.42 3.50
CA GLY A 57 -0.58 -10.46 3.68
C GLY A 57 -0.13 -9.05 4.03
N ASP A 58 1.16 -8.77 4.21
CA ASP A 58 1.63 -7.43 4.56
C ASP A 58 1.48 -6.48 3.37
N VAL A 59 0.82 -5.35 3.61
CA VAL A 59 0.69 -4.26 2.64
C VAL A 59 1.68 -3.17 3.05
N LEU A 60 2.63 -2.91 2.17
CA LEU A 60 3.68 -1.92 2.35
C LEU A 60 3.57 -0.82 1.30
N VAL A 61 4.00 0.39 1.66
CA VAL A 61 4.11 1.52 0.75
C VAL A 61 5.53 2.07 0.71
N LEU A 62 5.97 2.43 -0.48
CA LEU A 62 7.18 3.18 -0.76
C LEU A 62 6.77 4.48 -1.43
N SER A 63 7.05 5.61 -0.79
CA SER A 63 6.78 6.91 -1.41
C SER A 63 8.03 7.47 -2.07
N GLY A 64 7.89 7.96 -3.30
CA GLY A 64 8.92 8.70 -4.04
C GLY A 64 9.04 10.18 -3.62
N LYS A 65 8.27 10.60 -2.61
CA LYS A 65 8.40 11.89 -1.92
C LYS A 65 8.21 11.69 -0.42
N ALA A 66 8.94 12.42 0.41
CA ALA A 66 8.68 12.40 1.85
C ALA A 66 7.23 12.84 2.13
N ILE A 67 6.51 12.08 2.97
CA ILE A 67 5.15 12.40 3.40
C ILE A 67 5.25 13.11 4.73
N ALA A 68 4.74 14.32 4.83
CA ALA A 68 4.79 15.09 6.08
C ALA A 68 3.82 14.51 7.12
N ALA A 69 4.01 14.88 8.39
CA ALA A 69 3.05 14.54 9.43
C ALA A 69 1.67 15.14 9.10
N ASN A 70 0.62 14.37 9.39
CA ASN A 70 -0.79 14.66 9.16
C ASN A 70 -1.25 14.68 7.70
N GLU A 71 -0.36 14.43 6.73
CA GLU A 71 -0.75 14.24 5.34
C GLU A 71 -1.44 12.88 5.13
N TRP A 72 -2.35 12.86 4.15
CA TRP A 72 -3.12 11.68 3.81
C TRP A 72 -2.56 11.01 2.56
N LEU A 73 -2.31 9.72 2.69
CA LEU A 73 -2.12 8.81 1.57
C LEU A 73 -3.42 8.03 1.37
N VAL A 74 -4.22 8.47 0.41
CA VAL A 74 -5.40 7.74 -0.05
C VAL A 74 -5.03 7.01 -1.34
N GLY A 75 -5.48 5.79 -1.58
CA GLY A 75 -5.24 5.05 -2.81
C GLY A 75 -6.01 3.74 -2.84
N SER A 76 -6.13 3.09 -4.00
CA SER A 76 -6.72 1.75 -4.09
C SER A 76 -5.86 0.87 -4.98
N ILE A 77 -5.71 -0.39 -4.58
CA ILE A 77 -5.07 -1.43 -5.39
C ILE A 77 -6.04 -2.56 -5.64
N ILE A 78 -5.92 -3.17 -6.82
CA ILE A 78 -6.69 -4.35 -7.21
C ILE A 78 -5.74 -5.53 -7.21
N ILE A 79 -6.02 -6.53 -6.39
CA ILE A 79 -5.22 -7.75 -6.25
C ILE A 79 -6.05 -8.89 -6.82
N ALA A 80 -5.53 -9.54 -7.87
CA ALA A 80 -6.10 -10.78 -8.38
C ALA A 80 -5.49 -11.96 -7.59
N CYS A 81 -6.34 -12.68 -6.87
CA CYS A 81 -6.01 -13.83 -6.02
C CYS A 81 -6.48 -15.15 -6.64
#